data_AF-A0A366G4N3-F1
#
_entry.id   AF-A0A366G4N3-F1
#
_cell.length_a   1.000
_cell.length_b   1.000
_cell.length_c   1.000
_cell.angle_alpha   90.00
_cell.angle_beta   90.00
_cell.angle_gamma   90.00
#
_symmetry.space_group_name_H-M   'P 1'
#
loop_
_entity.id
_entity.type
_entity.pdbx_description
1 polymer ?
#
loop_
_entity_poly.entity_id
_entity_poly.type
_entity_poly.pdbx_seq_one_letter_code
_entity_poly.pdbx_strand_id
1 'polypeptide(L)'
;MNDFDKLVGEQLETMDELLKLQSHLEKYQQIEMSGRDTCDKKELHFIRQEIYRTEIALKLLHEKFEQQTNNVIQSFETEKII
;
A
#
# COMPACT_ATOMS: atom_id res chain seq x y z
N MET A 1 9.03 22.73 13.08
CA MET A 1 8.07 21.66 12.77
C MET A 1 8.48 20.51 13.65
N ASN A 2 7.63 20.09 14.60
CA ASN A 2 8.02 19.05 15.55
C ASN A 2 8.32 17.76 14.78
N ASP A 3 9.24 16.96 15.30
CA ASP A 3 9.55 15.64 14.71
C ASP A 3 8.28 14.78 14.59
N PHE A 4 7.32 14.95 15.51
CA PHE A 4 5.98 14.37 15.42
C PHE A 4 5.22 14.77 14.14
N ASP A 5 5.10 16.07 13.84
CA ASP A 5 4.36 16.55 12.66
C ASP A 5 4.97 16.01 11.36
N LYS A 6 6.29 15.88 11.32
CA LYS A 6 7.02 15.31 10.20
C LYS A 6 6.69 13.82 10.03
N LEU A 7 6.73 13.04 11.11
CA LEU A 7 6.41 11.61 11.09
C LEU A 7 4.96 11.36 10.64
N VAL A 8 4.01 12.18 11.11
CA VAL A 8 2.61 12.12 10.67
C VAL A 8 2.48 12.44 9.18
N GLY A 9 3.18 13.48 8.69
CA GLY A 9 3.20 13.81 7.27
C GLY A 9 3.71 12.65 6.41
N GLU A 10 4.86 12.07 6.76
CA GLU A 10 5.44 10.92 6.05
C GLU A 10 4.55 9.67 6.12
N GLN A 11 3.82 9.46 7.22
CA GLN A 11 2.86 8.36 7.35
C GLN A 11 1.65 8.56 6.43
N LEU A 12 1.13 9.79 6.33
CA LEU A 12 0.00 10.12 5.44
C LEU A 12 0.36 9.98 3.97
N GLU A 13 1.57 10.36 3.57
CA GLU A 13 2.07 10.13 2.20
C GLU A 13 2.13 8.63 1.86
N THR A 14 2.68 7.80 2.75
CA THR A 14 2.67 6.34 2.59
C THR A 14 1.23 5.79 2.53
N MET A 15 0.30 6.35 3.30
CA MET A 15 -1.12 5.93 3.26
C MET A 15 -1.76 6.21 1.90
N ASP A 16 -1.50 7.36 1.30
CA ASP A 16 -2.01 7.71 -0.02
C ASP A 16 -1.46 6.77 -1.11
N GLU A 17 -0.18 6.42 -1.02
CA GLU A 17 0.44 5.40 -1.89
C GLU A 17 -0.22 4.02 -1.71
N LEU A 18 -0.52 3.62 -0.46
CA LEU A 18 -1.22 2.37 -0.16
C LEU A 18 -2.60 2.33 -0.82
N LEU A 19 -3.40 3.38 -0.64
CA LEU A 19 -4.76 3.45 -1.18
C LEU A 19 -4.76 3.41 -2.72
N LYS A 20 -3.82 4.11 -3.36
CA LYS A 20 -3.65 4.06 -4.82
C LYS A 20 -3.33 2.65 -5.30
N LEU A 21 -2.39 1.99 -4.63
CA LEU A 21 -1.94 0.65 -5.02
C LEU A 21 -3.02 -0.40 -4.78
N GLN A 22 -3.80 -0.28 -3.69
CA GLN A 22 -4.98 -1.12 -3.44
C GLN A 22 -6.02 -0.95 -4.55
N SER A 23 -6.35 0.30 -4.93
CA SER A 23 -7.29 0.54 -6.03
C SER A 23 -6.80 -0.02 -7.37
N HIS A 24 -5.49 0.00 -7.63
CA HIS A 24 -4.91 -0.62 -8.82
C HIS A 24 -5.02 -2.15 -8.78
N LEU A 25 -4.74 -2.77 -7.63
CA LEU A 25 -4.91 -4.21 -7.46
C LEU A 25 -6.35 -4.64 -7.72
N GLU A 26 -7.33 -3.94 -7.14
CA GLU A 26 -8.75 -4.22 -7.33
C GLU A 26 -9.14 -4.18 -8.80
N LYS A 27 -8.65 -3.19 -9.56
CA LYS A 27 -8.88 -3.10 -11.02
C LYS A 27 -8.31 -4.30 -11.75
N TYR A 28 -7.08 -4.71 -11.44
CA TYR A 28 -6.48 -5.89 -12.07
C TYR A 28 -7.23 -7.17 -11.74
N GLN A 29 -7.66 -7.35 -10.49
CA GLN A 29 -8.46 -8.50 -10.07
C GLN A 29 -9.84 -8.52 -10.77
N GLN A 30 -10.49 -7.37 -10.96
CA GLN A 30 -11.72 -7.27 -11.74
C GLN A 30 -11.51 -7.66 -13.22
N ILE A 31 -10.39 -7.24 -13.82
CA ILE A 31 -10.02 -7.64 -15.18
C ILE A 31 -9.78 -9.16 -15.25
N GLU A 32 -9.07 -9.74 -14.28
CA GLU A 32 -8.79 -11.19 -14.23
C GLU A 32 -10.08 -12.01 -14.12
N MET A 33 -11.00 -11.60 -13.24
CA MET A 33 -12.30 -12.27 -13.08
C MET A 33 -13.17 -12.18 -14.34
N SER A 34 -13.25 -11.00 -14.96
CA SER A 34 -14.09 -10.78 -16.15
C SER A 34 -13.49 -11.37 -17.44
N GLY A 35 -12.17 -11.45 -17.52
CA GLY A 35 -11.43 -12.00 -18.66
C GLY A 35 -11.29 -13.52 -18.65
N ARG A 36 -11.62 -14.20 -17.55
CA ARG A 36 -11.37 -15.64 -17.37
C ARG A 36 -11.95 -16.54 -18.47
N ASP A 37 -13.09 -16.13 -19.03
CA ASP A 37 -13.81 -16.88 -20.07
C ASP A 37 -13.73 -16.24 -21.48
N THR A 38 -13.16 -15.03 -21.59
CA THR A 38 -13.22 -14.20 -22.81
C THR A 38 -11.86 -13.76 -23.35
N CYS A 39 -10.81 -13.83 -22.54
CA CYS A 39 -9.48 -13.28 -22.81
C CYS A 39 -8.49 -14.40 -23.23
N ASP A 40 -7.49 -14.08 -24.07
CA ASP A 40 -6.45 -15.04 -24.43
C ASP A 40 -5.56 -15.38 -23.23
N LYS A 41 -5.03 -16.60 -23.18
CA LYS A 41 -4.19 -17.11 -22.10
C LYS A 41 -2.96 -16.22 -21.84
N LYS A 42 -2.40 -15.59 -22.88
CA LYS A 42 -1.24 -14.69 -22.74
C LYS A 42 -1.60 -13.41 -21.99
N GLU A 43 -2.74 -12.82 -22.30
CA GLU A 43 -3.20 -11.58 -21.67
C GLU A 43 -3.61 -11.83 -20.21
N LEU A 44 -4.31 -12.94 -19.95
CA LEU A 44 -4.62 -13.36 -18.57
C LEU A 44 -3.35 -13.64 -17.75
N HIS A 45 -2.32 -14.23 -18.38
CA HIS A 45 -1.03 -14.45 -17.72
C HIS A 45 -0.34 -13.13 -17.36
N PHE A 46 -0.36 -12.13 -18.25
CA PHE A 46 0.17 -10.81 -17.99
C PHE A 46 -0.54 -10.13 -16.82
N ILE A 47 -1.88 -10.12 -16.81
CA ILE A 47 -2.67 -9.55 -15.72
C ILE A 47 -2.34 -10.21 -14.37
N ARG A 48 -2.19 -11.54 -14.33
CA ARG A 48 -1.80 -12.26 -13.12
C ARG A 48 -0.40 -11.91 -12.62
N GLN A 49 0.55 -11.64 -13.52
CA GLN A 49 1.88 -11.16 -13.12
C GLN A 49 1.79 -9.77 -12.47
N GLU A 50 0.97 -8.88 -13.03
CA GLU A 50 0.80 -7.53 -12.49
C GLU A 50 0.06 -7.55 -11.13
N ILE A 51 -0.94 -8.42 -10.95
CA ILE A 51 -1.55 -8.70 -9.64
C ILE A 51 -0.47 -9.10 -8.63
N TYR A 52 0.33 -10.12 -8.94
CA TYR A 52 1.36 -10.63 -8.03
C TYR A 52 2.39 -9.55 -7.64
N ARG A 53 2.85 -8.76 -8.62
CA ARG A 53 3.77 -7.65 -8.36
C ARG A 53 3.15 -6.58 -7.46
N THR A 54 1.89 -6.24 -7.71
CA THR A 54 1.15 -5.25 -6.93
C THR A 54 0.93 -5.73 -5.49
N GLU A 55 0.63 -7.02 -5.30
CA GLU A 55 0.51 -7.64 -3.97
C GLU A 55 1.82 -7.59 -3.17
N ILE A 56 2.96 -7.87 -3.81
CA ILE A 56 4.28 -7.73 -3.16
C ILE A 56 4.53 -6.28 -2.74
N ALA A 57 4.29 -5.34 -3.65
CA ALA A 57 4.49 -3.92 -3.37
C ALA A 57 3.58 -3.42 -2.24
N LEU A 58 2.32 -3.87 -2.21
CA LEU A 58 1.39 -3.58 -1.11
C LEU A 58 1.91 -4.09 0.22
N LYS A 59 2.42 -5.33 0.26
CA LYS A 59 2.96 -5.91 1.49
C LYS A 59 4.12 -5.07 2.04
N LEU A 60 5.08 -4.72 1.19
CA LEU A 60 6.23 -3.91 1.60
C LEU A 60 5.81 -2.51 2.09
N LEU A 61 4.81 -1.92 1.43
CA LEU A 61 4.32 -0.61 1.81
C LEU A 61 3.50 -0.65 3.12
N HIS A 62 2.76 -1.75 3.36
CA HIS A 62 2.09 -2.01 4.63
C HIS A 62 3.09 -2.14 5.78
N GLU A 63 4.17 -2.91 5.59
CA GLU A 63 5.25 -3.05 6.59
C GLU A 63 5.88 -1.69 6.91
N LYS A 64 6.12 -0.84 5.91
CA LYS A 64 6.60 0.54 6.11
C LYS A 64 5.60 1.36 6.91
N PHE A 65 4.31 1.29 6.58
CA PHE A 65 3.25 2.03 7.27
C PHE A 65 3.12 1.62 8.74
N GLU A 66 3.24 0.32 9.04
CA GLU A 66 3.27 -0.18 10.42
C GLU A 66 4.46 0.38 11.20
N GLN A 67 5.65 0.38 10.59
CA GLN A 67 6.83 0.98 11.21
C GLN A 67 6.65 2.49 11.47
N GLN A 68 6.10 3.23 10.51
CA GLN A 68 5.81 4.65 10.67
C GLN A 68 4.78 4.89 11.79
N THR A 69 3.76 4.04 11.89
CA THR A 69 2.76 4.10 12.97
C THR A 69 3.41 3.95 14.34
N ASN A 70 4.31 2.99 14.49
CA ASN A 70 5.06 2.79 15.75
C ASN A 70 5.90 4.02 16.10
N ASN A 71 6.58 4.62 15.12
CA ASN A 71 7.39 5.82 15.33
C ASN A 71 6.53 7.03 15.77
N VAL A 72 5.36 7.21 15.16
CA VAL A 72 4.40 8.28 15.53
C VAL A 72 3.94 8.10 16.98
N ILE A 73 3.57 6.87 17.36
CA ILE A 73 3.16 6.56 18.75
C ILE A 73 4.29 6.86 19.73
N GLN A 74 5.51 6.40 19.45
CA GLN A 74 6.68 6.64 20.31
C GLN A 74 7.00 8.13 20.46
N SER A 75 6.90 8.89 19.36
CA SER A 75 7.10 10.34 19.37
C SER A 75 6.06 11.04 20.25
N PHE A 76 4.79 10.64 20.13
CA PHE A 76 3.70 11.20 20.92
C PHE A 76 3.82 10.87 22.41
N GLU A 77 4.20 9.65 22.76
CA GLU A 77 4.43 9.26 24.16
C GLU A 77 5.60 10.02 24.78
N THR A 78 6.68 10.22 24.01
CA THR A 78 7.85 10.98 24.47
C THR A 78 7.50 12.45 24.71
N GLU A 79 6.75 13.09 23.82
CA GLU A 79 6.27 14.47 24.01
C GLU A 79 5.33 14.61 25.22
N LYS A 80 4.59 13.57 25.61
CA LYS A 80 3.73 13.58 26.81
C LYS A 80 4.48 13.44 28.14
N ILE A 81 5.69 12.90 28.12
CA ILE A 81 6.51 12.65 29.32
C ILE A 81 7.37 13.89 29.69
N ILE A 82 7.50 14.85 28.77
CA ILE A 82 8.24 16.12 28.93
C ILE A 82 7.28 17.23 29.35
#